data_AF-A0A8J2K8H2-F1
#
_entry.id   AF-A0A8J2K8H2-F1
#
_cell.length_a   1.000
_cell.length_b   1.000
_cell.length_c   1.000
_cell.angle_alpha   90.00
_cell.angle_beta   90.00
_cell.angle_gamma   90.00
#
_symmetry.space_group_name_H-M   'P 1'
#
loop_
_entity.id
_entity.type
_entity.pdbx_description
1 polymer ?
#
loop_
_entity_poly.entity_id
_entity_poly.type
_entity_poly.pdbx_seq_one_letter_code
_entity_poly.pdbx_strand_id
1 'polypeptide(L)'
;VKKGAFLKHYTNYIKDFEKISRFFDTCRQKNSNFAHAVREFEDRKICHNLGIKPYMLKPVQRMPQYSLLLEDYLKNLDESHEDYEDTKKAISIVRSVAEHANETIRVQAAWEQLILLQKRLPGVDFLSDNNGYLVKEGELLKVCRKELQPRYFVLMNDSLLCLTYINSSHLNTSQKDLKLKYKLPLTRMKIMISISQEHQFEFSIIGVARSFNVVAK
;
A
#
# COMPACT_ATOMS: atom_id res chain seq x y z
N VAL A 1 -6.06 18.91 27.28
CA VAL A 1 -6.29 17.59 26.64
C VAL A 1 -5.18 16.55 26.87
N LYS A 2 -5.51 15.35 27.38
CA LYS A 2 -4.57 14.22 27.50
C LYS A 2 -4.83 13.19 26.39
N LYS A 3 -3.78 12.72 25.71
CA LYS A 3 -3.88 11.61 24.73
C LYS A 3 -4.04 10.30 25.51
N GLY A 4 -5.18 9.62 25.35
CA GLY A 4 -5.36 8.29 25.93
C GLY A 4 -4.33 7.30 25.36
N ALA A 5 -3.72 6.48 26.22
CA ALA A 5 -2.74 5.45 25.81
C ALA A 5 -3.31 4.49 24.75
N PHE A 6 -4.64 4.33 24.74
CA PHE A 6 -5.35 3.37 23.89
C PHE A 6 -5.47 3.76 22.41
N LEU A 7 -5.19 5.01 22.03
CA LEU A 7 -5.25 5.42 20.62
C LEU A 7 -4.24 4.68 19.75
N LYS A 8 -3.12 4.22 20.32
CA LYS A 8 -2.16 3.34 19.61
C LYS A 8 -2.75 1.96 19.29
N HIS A 9 -3.65 1.44 20.12
CA HIS A 9 -4.31 0.15 19.85
C HIS A 9 -5.30 0.25 18.70
N TYR A 10 -5.92 1.42 18.49
CA TYR A 10 -6.76 1.67 17.32
C TYR A 10 -5.96 1.57 16.02
N THR A 11 -4.76 2.16 15.97
CA THR A 11 -3.88 2.06 14.79
C THR A 11 -3.61 0.60 14.42
N ASN A 12 -3.21 -0.23 15.38
CA ASN A 12 -2.95 -1.65 15.12
C ASN A 12 -4.21 -2.42 14.69
N TYR A 13 -5.34 -2.18 15.35
CA TYR A 13 -6.59 -2.83 15.00
C TYR A 13 -7.06 -2.46 13.59
N ILE A 14 -7.04 -1.17 13.25
CA ILE A 14 -7.43 -0.67 11.92
C ILE A 14 -6.52 -1.27 10.84
N LYS A 15 -5.21 -1.30 11.10
CA LYS A 15 -4.21 -1.89 10.21
C LYS A 15 -4.47 -3.37 9.93
N ASP A 16 -4.75 -4.16 10.97
CA ASP A 16 -4.94 -5.61 10.83
C ASP A 16 -6.40 -6.01 10.55
N PHE A 17 -7.35 -5.06 10.53
CA PHE A 17 -8.79 -5.34 10.45
C PHE A 17 -9.16 -6.19 9.24
N GLU A 18 -8.65 -5.86 8.06
CA GLU A 18 -8.97 -6.61 6.83
C GLU A 18 -8.45 -8.06 6.90
N LYS A 19 -7.23 -8.25 7.43
CA LYS A 19 -6.64 -9.57 7.65
C LYS A 19 -7.47 -10.38 8.66
N ILE A 20 -7.86 -9.77 9.77
CA ILE A 20 -8.68 -10.42 10.80
C ILE A 20 -10.06 -10.79 10.25
N SER A 21 -10.67 -9.90 9.46
CA SER A 21 -11.98 -10.12 8.82
C SER A 21 -11.94 -11.29 7.83
N ARG A 22 -10.92 -11.35 6.96
CA ARG A 22 -10.72 -12.48 6.02
C ARG A 22 -10.42 -13.79 6.76
N PHE A 23 -9.62 -13.72 7.83
CA PHE A 23 -9.32 -14.89 8.65
C PHE A 23 -10.57 -15.43 9.33
N PHE A 24 -11.42 -14.56 9.87
CA PHE A 24 -12.72 -14.93 10.43
C PHE A 24 -13.60 -15.66 9.40
N ASP A 25 -13.72 -15.13 8.18
CA ASP A 25 -14.47 -15.77 7.10
C ASP A 25 -13.89 -17.15 6.75
N THR A 26 -12.57 -17.24 6.65
CA THR A 26 -11.87 -18.49 6.34
C THR A 26 -12.13 -19.55 7.41
N CYS A 27 -12.05 -19.19 8.68
CA CYS A 27 -12.35 -20.08 9.80
C CYS A 27 -13.81 -20.53 9.78
N ARG A 28 -14.75 -19.62 9.49
CA ARG A 28 -16.17 -19.95 9.36
C ARG A 28 -16.47 -20.88 8.19
N GLN A 29 -15.75 -20.76 7.08
CA GLN A 29 -15.93 -21.63 5.92
C GLN A 29 -15.31 -23.02 6.11
N LYS A 30 -14.13 -23.10 6.72
CA LYS A 30 -13.37 -24.35 6.84
C LYS A 30 -13.75 -25.20 8.05
N ASN A 31 -14.34 -24.60 9.09
CA ASN A 31 -14.64 -25.29 10.33
C ASN A 31 -16.14 -25.18 10.67
N SER A 32 -16.86 -26.29 10.52
CA SER A 32 -18.30 -26.39 10.80
C SER A 32 -18.65 -26.13 12.27
N ASN A 33 -17.81 -26.60 13.21
CA ASN A 33 -18.01 -26.38 14.64
C ASN A 33 -17.89 -24.90 14.99
N PHE A 34 -16.88 -24.21 14.42
CA PHE A 34 -16.75 -22.77 14.58
C PHE A 34 -17.93 -22.01 13.95
N ALA A 35 -18.37 -22.41 12.76
CA ALA A 35 -19.54 -21.81 12.10
C ALA A 35 -20.84 -22.00 12.89
N HIS A 36 -21.00 -23.14 13.58
CA HIS A 36 -22.12 -23.39 14.47
C HIS A 36 -22.05 -22.50 15.72
N ALA A 37 -20.91 -22.47 16.41
CA ALA A 37 -20.70 -21.62 17.58
C ALA A 37 -20.91 -20.12 17.29
N VAL A 38 -20.46 -19.65 16.11
CA VAL A 38 -20.69 -18.28 15.67
C VAL A 38 -22.18 -18.01 15.49
N ARG A 39 -22.94 -18.91 14.85
CA ARG A 39 -24.39 -18.75 14.68
C ARG A 39 -25.13 -18.73 16.01
N GLU A 40 -24.83 -19.68 16.90
CA GLU A 40 -25.42 -19.71 18.24
C GLU A 40 -25.12 -18.43 19.05
N PHE A 41 -23.97 -17.79 18.81
CA PHE A 41 -23.65 -16.51 19.42
C PHE A 41 -24.42 -15.36 18.77
N GLU A 42 -24.47 -15.30 17.43
CA GLU A 42 -25.18 -14.28 16.65
C GLU A 42 -26.69 -14.26 16.93
N ASP A 43 -27.29 -15.41 17.27
CA ASP A 43 -28.71 -15.54 17.62
C ASP A 43 -29.07 -14.98 19.01
N ARG A 44 -28.08 -14.65 19.84
CA ARG A 44 -28.32 -14.09 21.17
C ARG A 44 -28.85 -12.65 21.05
N LYS A 45 -29.76 -12.28 21.96
CA LYS A 45 -30.32 -10.91 22.01
C LYS A 45 -29.27 -9.79 22.11
N ILE A 46 -28.11 -10.07 22.72
CA ILE A 46 -26.97 -9.13 22.83
C ILE A 46 -26.41 -8.72 21.47
N CYS A 47 -26.59 -9.54 20.43
CA CYS A 47 -26.12 -9.28 19.08
C CYS A 47 -27.13 -8.46 18.26
N HIS A 48 -28.29 -8.10 18.80
CA HIS A 48 -29.27 -7.22 18.14
C HIS A 48 -29.55 -7.58 16.66
N ASN A 49 -29.62 -8.88 16.34
CA ASN A 49 -29.79 -9.41 14.97
C ASN A 49 -28.69 -9.01 13.97
N LEU A 50 -27.52 -8.59 14.46
CA LEU A 50 -26.35 -8.30 13.67
C LEU A 50 -25.33 -9.42 13.81
N GLY A 51 -24.70 -9.79 12.70
CA GLY A 51 -23.56 -10.68 12.73
C GLY A 51 -22.36 -10.07 13.47
N ILE A 52 -21.36 -10.89 13.78
CA ILE A 52 -20.16 -10.45 14.52
C ILE A 52 -19.34 -9.41 13.73
N LYS A 53 -19.28 -9.54 12.40
CA LYS A 53 -18.45 -8.65 11.53
C LYS A 53 -18.82 -7.16 11.64
N PRO A 54 -20.10 -6.75 11.61
CA PRO A 54 -20.51 -5.38 11.94
C PRO A 54 -19.95 -4.85 13.26
N TYR A 55 -19.88 -5.67 14.30
CA TYR A 55 -19.30 -5.28 15.59
C TYR A 55 -17.78 -5.13 15.51
N MET A 56 -17.10 -6.01 14.77
CA MET A 56 -15.67 -5.89 14.50
C MET A 56 -15.34 -4.60 13.73
N LEU A 57 -16.26 -4.05 12.94
CA LEU A 57 -16.04 -2.80 12.21
C LEU A 57 -16.13 -1.55 13.12
N LYS A 58 -16.82 -1.63 14.28
CA LYS A 58 -17.06 -0.47 15.16
C LYS A 58 -15.78 0.27 15.58
N PRO A 59 -14.68 -0.39 15.97
CA PRO A 59 -13.44 0.32 16.33
C PRO A 59 -12.84 1.11 15.16
N VAL A 60 -12.98 0.62 13.92
CA VAL A 60 -12.53 1.32 12.72
C VAL A 60 -13.37 2.59 12.49
N GLN A 61 -14.68 2.49 12.70
CA GLN A 61 -15.62 3.61 12.53
C GLN A 61 -15.54 4.65 13.67
N ARG A 62 -15.07 4.25 14.85
CA ARG A 62 -15.08 5.10 16.04
C ARG A 62 -14.18 6.32 15.91
N MET A 63 -13.05 6.19 15.23
CA MET A 63 -12.10 7.29 15.03
C MET A 63 -12.69 8.41 14.17
N PRO A 64 -13.26 8.15 12.97
CA PRO A 64 -14.01 9.14 12.21
C PRO A 64 -15.17 9.76 13.00
N GLN A 65 -15.91 8.96 13.80
CA GLN A 65 -17.01 9.47 14.61
C GLN A 65 -16.54 10.51 15.63
N TYR A 66 -15.39 10.30 16.29
CA TYR A 66 -14.84 11.30 17.20
C TYR A 66 -14.46 12.59 16.49
N SER A 67 -13.91 12.52 15.27
CA SER A 67 -13.63 13.72 14.48
C SER A 67 -14.91 14.50 14.20
N LEU A 68 -15.97 13.84 13.71
CA LEU A 68 -17.23 14.49 13.39
C LEU A 68 -17.90 15.11 14.62
N LEU A 69 -17.95 14.38 15.74
CA LEU A 69 -18.56 14.86 16.98
C LEU A 69 -17.81 16.04 17.58
N LEU A 70 -16.48 16.01 17.58
CA LEU A 70 -15.67 17.11 18.12
C LEU A 70 -15.70 18.35 17.21
N GLU A 71 -15.72 18.15 15.90
CA GLU A 71 -15.89 19.25 14.94
C GLU A 71 -17.27 19.90 15.08
N ASP A 72 -18.32 19.10 15.29
CA ASP A 72 -19.66 19.63 15.53
C ASP A 72 -19.76 20.33 16.89
N TYR A 73 -19.14 19.79 17.93
CA TYR A 73 -19.03 20.44 19.24
C TYR A 73 -18.34 21.80 19.13
N LEU A 74 -17.19 21.86 18.45
CA LEU A 74 -16.43 23.11 18.26
C LEU A 74 -17.25 24.18 17.52
N LYS A 75 -18.05 23.80 16.53
CA LYS A 75 -18.89 24.74 15.77
C LYS A 75 -19.97 25.40 16.63
N ASN A 76 -20.40 24.73 17.70
CA ASN A 76 -21.45 25.21 18.60
C ASN A 76 -20.88 25.83 19.89
N LEU A 77 -19.55 25.92 20.01
CA LEU A 77 -18.85 26.56 21.13
C LEU A 77 -18.57 28.03 20.83
N ASP A 78 -18.74 28.89 21.84
CA ASP A 78 -18.22 30.26 21.79
C ASP A 78 -16.69 30.24 21.87
N GLU A 79 -16.01 31.13 21.15
CA GLU A 79 -14.55 31.21 21.14
C GLU A 79 -13.96 31.59 22.51
N SER A 80 -14.75 32.26 23.35
CA SER A 80 -14.40 32.61 24.73
C SER A 80 -14.61 31.47 25.74
N HIS A 81 -15.22 30.37 25.33
CA HIS A 81 -15.50 29.24 26.20
C HIS A 81 -14.21 28.48 26.55
N GLU A 82 -14.09 28.04 27.80
CA GLU A 82 -12.89 27.34 28.32
C GLU A 82 -12.53 26.08 27.51
N ASP A 83 -13.54 25.36 27.01
CA ASP A 83 -13.36 24.16 26.19
C ASP A 83 -12.92 24.43 24.74
N TYR A 84 -12.98 25.66 24.23
CA TYR A 84 -12.79 25.93 22.79
C TYR A 84 -11.39 25.50 22.31
N GLU A 85 -10.34 25.94 23.02
CA GLU A 85 -8.95 25.58 22.69
C GLU A 85 -8.63 24.12 22.98
N ASP A 86 -9.25 23.52 23.99
CA ASP A 86 -9.09 22.10 24.27
C ASP A 86 -9.81 21.23 23.23
N THR A 87 -10.95 21.66 22.72
CA THR A 87 -11.65 20.97 21.63
C THR A 87 -10.82 20.99 20.34
N LYS A 88 -10.21 22.12 19.98
CA LYS A 88 -9.27 22.19 18.83
C LYS A 88 -8.10 21.21 18.98
N LYS A 89 -7.48 21.16 20.15
CA LYS A 89 -6.40 20.21 20.44
C LYS A 89 -6.88 18.76 20.34
N ALA A 90 -8.08 18.45 20.82
CA ALA A 90 -8.66 17.12 20.73
C ALA A 90 -8.89 16.68 19.28
N ILE A 91 -9.43 17.57 18.42
CA ILE A 91 -9.60 17.33 16.98
C ILE A 91 -8.25 17.02 16.33
N SER A 92 -7.23 17.82 16.61
CA SER A 92 -5.88 17.61 16.09
C SER A 92 -5.30 16.24 16.48
N ILE A 93 -5.49 15.82 17.73
CA ILE A 93 -5.06 14.49 18.21
C ILE A 93 -5.78 13.37 17.45
N VAL A 94 -7.10 13.45 17.28
CA VAL A 94 -7.89 12.42 16.58
C VAL A 94 -7.49 12.33 15.11
N ARG A 95 -7.33 13.48 14.43
CA ARG A 95 -6.87 13.54 13.04
C ARG A 95 -5.48 12.95 12.88
N SER A 96 -4.54 13.32 13.74
CA SER A 96 -3.18 12.77 13.73
C SER A 96 -3.16 11.23 13.88
N VAL A 97 -4.05 10.66 14.71
CA VAL A 97 -4.16 9.20 14.85
C VAL A 97 -4.72 8.55 13.58
N ALA A 98 -5.73 9.16 12.96
CA ALA A 98 -6.29 8.67 11.70
C ALA A 98 -5.28 8.73 10.55
N GLU A 99 -4.56 9.85 10.41
CA GLU A 99 -3.48 10.02 9.44
C GLU A 99 -2.36 9.00 9.66
N HIS A 100 -1.95 8.79 10.91
CA HIS A 100 -0.94 7.79 11.25
C HIS A 100 -1.40 6.36 10.90
N ALA A 101 -2.68 6.02 11.13
CA ALA A 101 -3.22 4.72 10.74
C ALA A 101 -3.23 4.54 9.22
N ASN A 102 -3.67 5.55 8.47
CA ASN A 102 -3.66 5.53 7.00
C ASN A 102 -2.24 5.39 6.44
N GLU A 103 -1.29 6.13 7.00
CA GLU A 103 0.11 6.05 6.61
C GLU A 103 0.70 4.67 6.91
N THR A 104 0.40 4.11 8.08
CA THR A 104 0.86 2.76 8.46
C THR A 104 0.33 1.71 7.48
N ILE A 105 -0.94 1.79 7.07
CA ILE A 105 -1.52 0.89 6.07
C ILE A 105 -0.81 1.05 4.72
N ARG A 106 -0.59 2.29 4.27
CA ARG A 106 0.09 2.57 3.01
C ARG A 106 1.51 2.00 3.00
N VAL A 107 2.27 2.25 4.06
CA VAL A 107 3.63 1.74 4.23
C VAL A 107 3.62 0.21 4.22
N GLN A 108 2.73 -0.43 4.98
CA GLN A 108 2.63 -1.88 4.99
C GLN A 108 2.31 -2.45 3.60
N ALA A 109 1.35 -1.88 2.88
CA ALA A 109 1.03 -2.33 1.52
C ALA A 109 2.23 -2.20 0.58
N ALA A 110 2.98 -1.10 0.68
CA ALA A 110 4.22 -0.90 -0.09
C ALA A 110 5.30 -1.94 0.27
N TRP A 111 5.46 -2.26 1.56
CA TRP A 111 6.37 -3.31 2.03
C TRP A 111 5.98 -4.70 1.51
N GLU A 112 4.69 -5.03 1.51
CA GLU A 112 4.20 -6.32 0.97
C GLU A 112 4.51 -6.45 -0.53
N GLN A 113 4.34 -5.37 -1.30
CA GLN A 113 4.74 -5.33 -2.71
C GLN A 113 6.25 -5.51 -2.88
N LEU A 114 7.06 -4.89 -2.01
CA LEU A 114 8.52 -5.02 -2.04
C LEU A 114 8.97 -6.45 -1.76
N ILE A 115 8.34 -7.14 -0.80
CA ILE A 115 8.61 -8.55 -0.49
C ILE A 115 8.25 -9.45 -1.69
N LEU A 116 7.14 -9.18 -2.38
CA LEU A 116 6.75 -9.92 -3.59
C LEU A 116 7.75 -9.70 -4.73
N LEU A 117 8.25 -8.46 -4.88
CA LEU A 117 9.29 -8.12 -5.85
C LEU A 117 10.62 -8.83 -5.53
N GLN A 118 11.04 -8.84 -4.26
CA GLN A 118 12.25 -9.51 -3.79
C GLN A 118 12.26 -11.00 -4.14
N LYS A 119 11.10 -11.67 -4.05
CA LYS A 119 10.95 -13.08 -4.41
C LYS A 119 11.15 -13.34 -5.91
N ARG A 120 10.79 -12.37 -6.77
CA ARG A 120 10.92 -12.45 -8.24
C ARG A 120 12.32 -12.08 -8.75
N LEU A 121 13.14 -11.47 -7.88
CA LEU A 121 14.46 -10.92 -8.20
C LEU A 121 15.53 -11.48 -7.23
N PRO A 122 15.86 -12.77 -7.32
CA PRO A 122 16.97 -13.31 -6.55
C PRO A 122 18.28 -12.62 -6.95
N GLY A 123 18.93 -11.94 -5.98
CA GLY A 123 20.23 -11.29 -6.17
C GLY A 123 20.25 -9.76 -6.10
N VAL A 124 19.09 -9.11 -5.91
CA VAL A 124 19.02 -7.69 -5.52
C VAL A 124 18.42 -7.63 -4.13
N ASP A 125 19.12 -7.02 -3.16
CA ASP A 125 18.56 -6.81 -1.83
C ASP A 125 17.85 -5.46 -1.79
N PHE A 126 16.52 -5.50 -1.69
CA PHE A 126 15.71 -4.30 -1.48
C PHE A 126 15.38 -4.05 -0.01
N LEU A 127 15.62 -5.03 0.86
CA LEU A 127 15.22 -5.00 2.26
C LEU A 127 16.29 -4.34 3.15
N SER A 128 17.52 -4.21 2.66
CA SER A 128 18.60 -3.47 3.35
C SER A 128 18.33 -1.97 3.44
N ASP A 129 17.68 -1.39 2.42
CA ASP A 129 17.38 0.03 2.34
C ASP A 129 15.97 0.30 2.91
N ASN A 130 15.89 0.61 4.21
CA ASN A 130 14.65 0.81 4.97
C ASN A 130 13.67 1.89 4.42
N ASN A 131 14.03 2.59 3.35
CA ASN A 131 13.22 3.65 2.75
C ASN A 131 12.83 3.37 1.28
N GLY A 132 13.17 2.20 0.75
CA GLY A 132 12.81 1.80 -0.62
C GLY A 132 11.34 1.41 -0.73
N TYR A 133 10.60 1.97 -1.69
CA TYR A 133 9.27 1.48 -2.03
C TYR A 133 9.03 1.42 -3.54
N LEU A 134 8.19 0.48 -3.96
CA LEU A 134 7.78 0.31 -5.34
C LEU A 134 6.82 1.44 -5.75
N VAL A 135 7.19 2.21 -6.77
CA VAL A 135 6.32 3.23 -7.38
C VAL A 135 5.50 2.61 -8.50
N LYS A 136 6.15 1.88 -9.40
CA LYS A 136 5.49 1.25 -10.55
C LYS A 136 6.33 0.12 -11.14
N GLU A 137 5.69 -0.88 -11.70
CA GLU A 137 6.34 -1.91 -12.51
C GLU A 137 5.58 -2.15 -13.83
N GLY A 138 6.29 -2.61 -14.86
CA GLY A 138 5.67 -2.92 -16.15
C GLY A 138 6.67 -3.34 -17.23
N GLU A 139 6.15 -3.93 -18.30
CA GLU A 139 6.92 -4.27 -19.49
C GLU A 139 6.96 -3.09 -20.46
N LEU A 140 8.15 -2.73 -20.93
CA LEU A 140 8.37 -1.76 -22.00
C LEU A 140 9.26 -2.38 -23.08
N LEU A 141 9.16 -1.87 -24.30
CA LEU A 141 10.02 -2.28 -25.40
C LEU A 141 11.23 -1.37 -25.45
N LYS A 142 12.42 -1.90 -25.14
CA LYS A 142 13.66 -1.14 -25.28
C LYS A 142 14.08 -1.13 -26.75
N VAL A 143 14.31 0.06 -27.30
CA VAL A 143 14.86 0.22 -28.65
C VAL A 143 16.35 -0.12 -28.62
N CYS A 144 16.72 -1.17 -29.36
CA CYS A 144 18.10 -1.64 -29.52
C CYS A 144 18.45 -1.59 -31.02
N ARG A 145 19.10 -0.50 -31.47
CA ARG A 145 19.37 -0.25 -32.89
C ARG A 145 18.05 -0.20 -33.68
N LYS A 146 17.70 -1.26 -34.43
CA LYS A 146 16.46 -1.37 -35.21
C LYS A 146 15.47 -2.40 -34.64
N GLU A 147 15.76 -2.99 -33.48
CA GLU A 147 14.93 -4.03 -32.88
C GLU A 147 14.31 -3.56 -31.56
N LEU A 148 13.04 -3.90 -31.35
CA LEU A 148 12.31 -3.69 -30.11
C LEU A 148 12.45 -4.92 -29.22
N GLN A 149 13.16 -4.77 -28.09
CA GLN A 149 13.39 -5.88 -27.15
C GLN A 149 12.52 -5.71 -25.90
N PRO A 150 11.67 -6.69 -25.55
CA PRO A 150 10.87 -6.63 -24.33
C PRO A 150 11.77 -6.64 -23.09
N ARG A 151 11.55 -5.68 -22.20
CA ARG A 151 12.22 -5.58 -20.91
C ARG A 151 11.22 -5.23 -19.83
N TYR A 152 11.47 -5.76 -18.65
CA TYR A 152 10.67 -5.45 -17.48
C TYR A 152 11.35 -4.33 -16.70
N PHE A 153 10.61 -3.28 -16.40
CA PHE A 153 11.08 -2.12 -15.66
C PHE A 153 10.39 -2.06 -14.31
N VAL A 154 11.18 -1.73 -13.29
CA VAL A 154 10.70 -1.52 -11.93
C VAL A 154 11.20 -0.16 -11.47
N LEU A 155 10.28 0.76 -11.27
CA LEU A 155 10.53 2.09 -10.75
C LEU A 155 10.33 2.06 -9.22
N MET A 156 11.42 2.26 -8.50
CA MET A 156 11.41 2.54 -7.07
C MET A 156 11.51 4.05 -6.84
N ASN A 157 11.35 4.48 -5.60
CA ASN A 157 11.45 5.89 -5.22
C ASN A 157 12.86 6.49 -5.37
N ASP A 158 13.91 5.67 -5.39
CA ASP A 158 15.31 6.11 -5.46
C ASP A 158 16.01 5.69 -6.76
N SER A 159 15.50 4.66 -7.43
CA SER A 159 16.18 4.00 -8.53
C SER A 159 15.21 3.33 -9.51
N LEU A 160 15.64 3.25 -10.77
CA LEU A 160 14.99 2.53 -11.84
C LEU A 160 15.78 1.26 -12.15
N LEU A 161 15.12 0.11 -12.08
CA LEU A 161 15.67 -1.19 -12.41
C LEU A 161 15.25 -1.60 -13.82
N CYS A 162 16.21 -2.05 -14.60
CA CYS A 162 15.98 -2.64 -15.91
C CYS A 162 16.31 -4.13 -15.83
N LEU A 163 15.31 -4.96 -16.12
CA LEU A 163 15.34 -6.40 -15.93
C LEU A 163 15.16 -7.11 -17.27
N THR A 164 15.70 -8.32 -17.36
CA THR A 164 15.51 -9.24 -18.48
C THR A 164 14.88 -10.53 -17.98
N TYR A 165 14.00 -11.13 -18.76
CA TYR A 165 13.45 -12.45 -18.45
C TYR A 165 14.55 -13.51 -18.51
N ILE A 166 14.55 -14.41 -17.53
CA ILE A 166 15.37 -15.61 -17.56
C ILE A 166 14.56 -16.66 -18.32
N ASN A 167 15.12 -17.19 -19.42
CA ASN A 167 14.56 -18.36 -20.08
C ASN A 167 14.90 -19.61 -19.24
N SER A 168 14.17 -19.84 -18.16
CA SER A 168 14.28 -21.08 -17.40
C SER A 168 13.40 -22.13 -18.08
N SER A 169 14.01 -23.01 -18.87
CA SER A 169 13.33 -24.11 -19.56
C SER A 169 12.87 -25.25 -18.64
N HIS A 170 12.94 -25.10 -17.30
CA HIS A 170 12.79 -26.22 -16.37
C HIS A 170 11.91 -26.00 -15.13
N LEU A 171 11.12 -24.93 -15.01
CA LEU A 171 10.21 -24.79 -13.87
C LEU A 171 8.80 -24.41 -14.32
N ASN A 172 7.85 -25.32 -14.03
CA ASN A 172 6.40 -25.15 -14.18
C ASN A 172 5.84 -24.15 -13.16
N THR A 173 6.43 -22.96 -13.06
CA THR A 173 5.93 -21.85 -12.25
C THR A 173 5.47 -20.76 -13.20
N SER A 174 4.21 -20.35 -13.10
CA SER A 174 3.61 -19.30 -13.94
C SER A 174 4.27 -17.92 -13.81
N GLN A 175 5.29 -17.77 -12.97
CA GLN A 175 6.08 -16.55 -12.79
C GLN A 175 7.44 -16.71 -13.46
N LYS A 176 7.70 -15.88 -14.48
CA LYS A 176 9.00 -15.81 -15.15
C LYS A 176 10.02 -15.15 -14.21
N ASP A 177 11.11 -15.84 -13.92
CA ASP A 177 12.19 -15.27 -13.14
C ASP A 177 12.84 -14.08 -13.87
N LEU A 178 13.15 -13.03 -13.11
CA LEU A 178 13.72 -11.80 -13.64
C LEU A 178 15.20 -11.71 -13.24
N LYS A 179 16.04 -11.24 -14.16
CA LYS A 179 17.46 -10.95 -13.92
C LYS A 179 17.71 -9.45 -13.99
N LEU A 180 18.35 -8.89 -12.96
CA LEU A 180 18.80 -7.50 -12.98
C LEU A 180 19.87 -7.29 -14.07
N LYS A 181 19.63 -6.33 -14.96
CA LYS A 181 20.60 -5.90 -15.96
C LYS A 181 21.23 -4.56 -15.58
N TYR A 182 20.43 -3.59 -15.15
CA TYR A 182 20.91 -2.28 -14.69
C TYR A 182 20.08 -1.78 -13.50
N LYS A 183 20.74 -1.20 -12.49
CA LYS A 183 20.15 -0.32 -11.48
C LYS A 183 20.62 1.10 -11.77
N LEU A 184 19.69 2.02 -12.03
CA LEU A 184 19.99 3.41 -12.37
C LEU A 184 19.41 4.32 -11.28
N PRO A 185 20.21 5.14 -10.60
CA PRO A 185 19.68 6.09 -9.64
C PRO A 185 18.81 7.14 -10.35
N LEU A 186 17.74 7.59 -9.69
CA LEU A 186 16.90 8.66 -10.22
C LEU A 186 17.56 10.04 -10.12
N THR A 187 18.61 10.18 -9.31
CA THR A 187 19.38 11.41 -9.17
C THR A 187 19.89 11.89 -10.53
N ARG A 188 19.43 13.08 -10.96
CA ARG A 188 19.74 13.71 -12.25
C ARG A 188 19.26 12.91 -13.48
N MET A 189 18.33 11.97 -13.32
CA MET A 189 17.66 11.33 -14.44
C MET A 189 16.69 12.31 -15.11
N LYS A 190 16.67 12.34 -16.44
CA LYS A 190 15.75 13.14 -17.26
C LYS A 190 14.94 12.22 -18.16
N ILE A 191 13.68 12.57 -18.38
CA ILE A 191 12.80 11.91 -19.34
C ILE A 191 12.53 12.91 -20.45
N MET A 192 12.72 12.50 -21.70
CA MET A 192 12.36 13.30 -22.88
C MET A 192 11.34 12.52 -23.69
N ILE A 193 10.24 13.16 -24.06
CA ILE A 193 9.25 12.57 -24.95
C ILE A 193 9.74 12.82 -26.37
N SER A 194 9.90 11.75 -27.14
CA SER A 194 10.31 11.87 -28.54
C SER A 194 9.08 12.31 -29.35
N ILE A 195 9.15 13.50 -29.93
CA ILE A 195 8.11 14.03 -30.83
C ILE A 195 8.27 13.44 -32.26
N SER A 196 9.41 12.81 -32.54
CA SER A 196 9.77 12.25 -33.86
C SER A 196 9.17 10.85 -34.12
N GLN A 197 8.55 10.72 -35.29
CA GLN A 197 7.63 9.67 -35.78
C GLN A 197 8.27 8.34 -36.22
N GLU A 198 8.76 7.48 -35.31
CA GLU A 198 8.93 6.04 -35.64
C GLU A 198 7.99 5.13 -34.86
N HIS A 199 7.72 5.44 -33.58
CA HIS A 199 6.80 4.66 -32.74
C HIS A 199 5.89 5.56 -31.90
N GLN A 200 4.59 5.20 -31.84
CA GLN A 200 3.63 5.87 -30.95
C GLN A 200 4.03 5.56 -29.49
N PHE A 201 4.12 6.59 -28.64
CA PHE A 201 4.51 6.48 -27.22
C PHE A 201 6.00 6.15 -26.93
N GLU A 202 6.91 6.56 -27.81
CA GLU A 202 8.36 6.52 -27.53
C GLU A 202 8.82 7.65 -26.59
N PHE A 203 9.66 7.31 -25.62
CA PHE A 203 10.36 8.28 -24.79
C PHE A 203 11.78 7.82 -24.44
N SER A 204 12.66 8.79 -24.22
CA SER A 204 14.05 8.58 -23.84
C SER A 204 14.23 8.73 -22.34
N ILE A 205 14.82 7.71 -21.71
CA ILE A 205 15.29 7.76 -20.33
C ILE A 205 16.77 8.10 -20.36
N ILE A 206 17.13 9.27 -19.85
CA ILE A 206 18.51 9.78 -19.79
C ILE A 206 18.97 9.76 -18.34
N GLY A 207 19.74 8.74 -17.98
CA GLY A 207 20.44 8.66 -16.69
C GLY A 207 21.86 9.19 -16.78
N VAL A 208 22.50 9.38 -15.62
CA VAL A 208 23.90 9.84 -15.54
C VAL A 208 24.87 8.84 -16.17
N ALA A 209 24.64 7.55 -15.94
CA ALA A 209 25.53 6.49 -16.42
C ALA A 209 25.09 5.89 -17.76
N ARG A 210 23.79 5.91 -18.08
CA ARG A 210 23.22 5.27 -19.28
C ARG A 210 21.96 6.00 -19.73
N SER A 211 21.79 6.06 -21.04
CA SER A 211 20.57 6.53 -21.70
C SER A 211 20.04 5.48 -22.66
N PHE A 212 18.73 5.38 -22.81
CA PHE A 212 18.10 4.50 -23.78
C PHE A 212 16.67 4.94 -24.09
N ASN A 213 16.20 4.57 -25.28
CA ASN A 213 14.82 4.79 -25.69
C ASN A 213 13.97 3.58 -25.35
N VAL A 214 12.74 3.85 -24.94
CA VAL A 214 11.71 2.86 -24.65
C VAL A 214 10.41 3.25 -25.33
N VAL A 215 9.66 2.23 -25.72
CA VAL A 215 8.33 2.37 -26.30
C VAL A 215 7.34 1.69 -25.36
N ALA A 216 6.29 2.40 -24.98
CA ALA A 216 5.16 1.83 -24.26
C ALA A 216 4.21 1.12 -25.24
N LYS A 217 3.59 0.02 -24.81
CA LYS A 217 2.52 -0.65 -25.54
C LYS A 217 1.18 0.03 -25.27
#